data_AF-A0A4R5XZ82-F1
#
_entry.id   AF-A0A4R5XZ82-F1
#
_cell.length_a   1.000
_cell.length_b   1.000
_cell.length_c   1.000
_cell.angle_alpha   90.00
_cell.angle_beta   90.00
_cell.angle_gamma   90.00
#
_symmetry.space_group_name_H-M   'P 1'
#
loop_
_entity.id
_entity.type
_entity.pdbx_description
1 polymer ?
#
loop_
_entity_poly.entity_id
_entity_poly.type
_entity_poly.pdbx_seq_one_letter_code
_entity_poly.pdbx_strand_id
1 'polypeptide(L)'
;MRKMGYAAGALSLAASLAFAAPAQAGGWHHDDDDALLSVLHGVPGLTVDVWVNGNLTLDDFTPGTLAGPLELPAGDYQIAVTAADATSAADPVIGPVDVQLDEGGNYTAVAHLSAAGAPTASLFENSTKGLRNDRKGKLTVRHVASAPAVDVLANGEPVIQGLTNPNEAVLKLRAGTISAAVAAAGTTTPVIGPADITVAGGTNTIVYAWGSLADGTLGVAVQVVDGDGS
;
A
#
# COMPACT_ATOMS: atom_id res chain seq x y z
N MET A 1 21.68 97.30 -8.13
CA MET A 1 20.37 96.66 -8.43
C MET A 1 20.64 95.15 -8.48
N ARG A 2 20.58 94.40 -7.37
CA ARG A 2 19.44 93.66 -6.77
C ARG A 2 18.71 92.63 -7.67
N LYS A 3 18.97 91.35 -7.35
CA LYS A 3 18.10 90.15 -7.27
C LYS A 3 18.04 89.14 -8.44
N MET A 4 18.57 87.94 -8.13
CA MET A 4 18.08 86.54 -8.28
C MET A 4 16.98 86.15 -9.28
N GLY A 5 17.22 85.01 -9.96
CA GLY A 5 16.23 84.07 -10.50
C GLY A 5 16.93 82.83 -11.13
N TYR A 6 16.51 81.61 -10.74
CA TYR A 6 17.17 80.31 -11.01
C TYR A 6 16.60 79.54 -12.24
N ALA A 7 17.37 78.51 -12.65
CA ALA A 7 16.99 77.26 -13.35
C ALA A 7 16.84 77.34 -14.90
N ALA A 8 17.15 76.36 -15.76
CA ALA A 8 17.47 74.92 -15.66
C ALA A 8 18.08 74.40 -16.99
N GLY A 9 18.66 73.18 -16.99
CA GLY A 9 18.80 72.28 -18.16
C GLY A 9 20.25 71.97 -18.58
N ALA A 10 20.70 70.74 -18.85
CA ALA A 10 20.10 69.41 -18.83
C ALA A 10 21.25 68.37 -18.68
N LEU A 11 21.03 67.31 -17.89
CA LEU A 11 21.94 66.17 -17.72
C LEU A 11 21.49 65.04 -18.65
N SER A 12 22.33 64.59 -19.57
CA SER A 12 22.10 63.40 -20.39
C SER A 12 22.81 62.19 -19.79
N LEU A 13 22.05 61.26 -19.22
CA LEU A 13 22.51 59.93 -18.81
C LEU A 13 21.84 58.91 -19.72
N ALA A 14 22.58 58.34 -20.67
CA ALA A 14 22.11 57.26 -21.52
C ALA A 14 22.34 55.91 -20.82
N ALA A 15 21.26 55.21 -20.50
CA ALA A 15 21.24 53.92 -19.85
C ALA A 15 21.59 52.78 -20.83
N SER A 16 22.52 51.91 -20.44
CA SER A 16 22.82 50.65 -21.11
C SER A 16 21.79 49.58 -20.73
N LEU A 17 21.03 49.08 -21.72
CA LEU A 17 20.15 47.93 -21.59
C LEU A 17 20.98 46.64 -21.50
N ALA A 18 21.06 46.05 -20.31
CA ALA A 18 21.50 44.67 -20.13
C ALA A 18 20.29 43.75 -20.26
N PHE A 19 20.30 42.87 -21.25
CA PHE A 19 19.36 41.74 -21.32
C PHE A 19 19.72 40.75 -20.21
N ALA A 20 18.90 40.67 -19.16
CA ALA A 20 18.92 39.54 -18.24
C ALA A 20 18.24 38.35 -18.91
N ALA A 21 19.00 37.31 -19.24
CA ALA A 21 18.42 36.01 -19.56
C ALA A 21 17.81 35.43 -18.26
N PRO A 22 16.64 34.76 -18.32
CA PRO A 22 16.15 34.01 -17.17
C PRO A 22 17.16 32.91 -16.85
N ALA A 23 17.66 32.90 -15.61
CA ALA A 23 18.35 31.75 -15.07
C ALA A 23 17.34 30.59 -15.06
N GLN A 24 17.47 29.67 -16.01
CA GLN A 24 16.85 28.36 -15.86
C GLN A 24 17.58 27.70 -14.70
N ALA A 25 16.95 27.72 -13.53
CA ALA A 25 17.28 26.77 -12.48
C ALA A 25 17.05 25.39 -13.10
N GLY A 26 18.14 24.71 -13.46
CA GLY A 26 18.10 23.30 -13.73
C GLY A 26 17.60 22.64 -12.45
N GLY A 27 16.31 22.31 -12.41
CA GLY A 27 15.78 21.35 -11.46
C GLY A 27 16.52 20.05 -11.74
N TRP A 28 17.27 19.59 -10.75
CA TRP A 28 17.83 18.25 -10.80
C TRP A 28 16.62 17.34 -10.73
N HIS A 29 16.24 16.78 -11.87
CA HIS A 29 15.37 15.61 -11.90
C HIS A 29 16.23 14.49 -11.32
N HIS A 30 16.15 14.30 -10.00
CA HIS A 30 16.26 12.95 -9.49
C HIS A 30 15.02 12.24 -10.04
N ASP A 31 15.22 11.14 -10.76
CA ASP A 31 14.15 10.20 -11.00
C ASP A 31 13.84 9.61 -9.61
N ASP A 32 13.06 10.35 -8.81
CA ASP A 32 12.62 9.86 -7.51
C ASP A 32 11.65 8.71 -7.82
N ASP A 33 12.01 7.49 -7.45
CA ASP A 33 11.18 6.32 -7.76
C ASP A 33 9.82 6.49 -7.08
N ASP A 34 8.72 6.42 -7.84
CA ASP A 34 7.37 6.47 -7.27
C ASP A 34 7.14 5.33 -6.28
N ALA A 35 6.39 5.60 -5.22
CA ALA A 35 5.87 4.57 -4.34
C ALA A 35 4.76 3.78 -5.04
N LEU A 36 4.72 2.48 -4.79
CA LEU A 36 3.72 1.56 -5.33
C LEU A 36 2.71 1.19 -4.25
N LEU A 37 1.44 1.54 -4.44
CA LEU A 37 0.36 1.22 -3.52
C LEU A 37 -0.65 0.27 -4.14
N SER A 38 -0.71 -0.98 -3.65
CA SER A 38 -1.83 -1.88 -3.90
C SER A 38 -2.91 -1.75 -2.83
N VAL A 39 -4.15 -2.12 -3.15
CA VAL A 39 -5.27 -2.10 -2.21
C VAL A 39 -5.98 -3.45 -2.21
N LEU A 40 -6.15 -4.06 -1.05
CA LEU A 40 -6.95 -5.27 -0.85
C LEU A 40 -8.21 -4.94 -0.07
N HIS A 41 -9.36 -5.44 -0.52
CA HIS A 41 -10.60 -5.40 0.25
C HIS A 41 -10.90 -6.76 0.88
N GLY A 42 -10.99 -6.79 2.20
CA GLY A 42 -11.15 -7.98 3.03
C GLY A 42 -12.27 -7.88 4.06
N VAL A 43 -13.27 -7.03 3.82
CA VAL A 43 -14.49 -6.91 4.67
C VAL A 43 -15.67 -7.58 3.97
N PRO A 44 -16.08 -8.79 4.36
CA PRO A 44 -17.19 -9.51 3.73
C PRO A 44 -18.50 -8.72 3.73
N GLY A 45 -19.27 -8.83 2.65
CA GLY A 45 -20.63 -8.28 2.56
C GLY A 45 -20.71 -6.76 2.41
N LEU A 46 -19.58 -6.07 2.26
CA LEU A 46 -19.51 -4.62 2.13
C LEU A 46 -18.89 -4.26 0.78
N THR A 47 -19.63 -3.65 -0.14
CA THR A 47 -19.03 -2.97 -1.30
C THR A 47 -18.67 -1.55 -0.89
N VAL A 48 -17.49 -1.08 -1.27
CA VAL A 48 -16.94 0.19 -0.78
C VAL A 48 -16.31 1.01 -1.89
N ASP A 49 -16.23 2.32 -1.65
CA ASP A 49 -15.39 3.20 -2.45
C ASP A 49 -14.13 3.58 -1.66
N VAL A 50 -13.02 3.72 -2.37
CA VAL A 50 -11.73 4.12 -1.80
C VAL A 50 -11.35 5.50 -2.33
N TRP A 51 -11.10 6.40 -1.39
CA TRP A 51 -10.77 7.80 -1.64
C TRP A 51 -9.34 8.08 -1.19
N VAL A 52 -8.56 8.72 -2.05
CA VAL A 52 -7.19 9.16 -1.75
C VAL A 52 -7.14 10.68 -1.85
N ASN A 53 -6.79 11.35 -0.75
CA ASN A 53 -6.81 12.80 -0.62
C ASN A 53 -8.17 13.42 -1.04
N GLY A 54 -9.27 12.72 -0.72
CA GLY A 54 -10.63 13.15 -1.06
C GLY A 54 -11.05 12.90 -2.51
N ASN A 55 -10.19 12.30 -3.35
CA ASN A 55 -10.54 11.93 -4.73
C ASN A 55 -10.94 10.45 -4.80
N LEU A 56 -12.07 10.15 -5.45
CA LEU A 56 -12.52 8.79 -5.70
C LEU A 56 -11.48 8.07 -6.58
N THR A 57 -10.91 6.98 -6.06
CA THR A 57 -9.81 6.25 -6.69
C THR A 57 -10.24 4.83 -7.10
N LEU A 58 -10.99 4.14 -6.24
CA LEU A 58 -11.64 2.87 -6.56
C LEU A 58 -13.13 3.00 -6.25
N ASP A 59 -13.95 2.60 -7.21
CA ASP A 59 -15.41 2.71 -7.19
C ASP A 59 -16.00 1.29 -7.17
N ASP A 60 -17.06 1.06 -6.38
CA ASP A 60 -17.74 -0.24 -6.25
C ASP A 60 -16.77 -1.40 -5.94
N PHE A 61 -15.76 -1.17 -5.09
CA PHE A 61 -14.72 -2.15 -4.78
C PHE A 61 -15.27 -3.29 -3.91
N THR A 62 -15.07 -4.54 -4.36
CA THR A 62 -15.74 -5.71 -3.77
C THR A 62 -14.81 -6.59 -2.92
N PRO A 63 -15.33 -7.28 -1.87
CA PRO A 63 -14.48 -8.07 -0.99
C PRO A 63 -13.76 -9.22 -1.71
N GLY A 64 -12.53 -9.49 -1.30
CA GLY A 64 -11.64 -10.49 -1.90
C GLY A 64 -10.87 -10.02 -3.12
N THR A 65 -11.07 -8.77 -3.56
CA THR A 65 -10.39 -8.23 -4.74
C THR A 65 -9.18 -7.37 -4.37
N LEU A 66 -8.18 -7.40 -5.24
CA LEU A 66 -6.93 -6.64 -5.15
C LEU A 66 -6.86 -5.67 -6.32
N ALA A 67 -6.52 -4.41 -6.06
CA ALA A 67 -6.31 -3.37 -7.05
C ALA A 67 -4.88 -2.81 -6.97
N GLY A 68 -4.43 -2.18 -8.07
CA GLY A 68 -3.12 -1.54 -8.19
C GLY A 68 -2.03 -2.46 -8.78
N PRO A 69 -0.74 -2.13 -8.56
CA PRO A 69 -0.28 -0.97 -7.79
C PRO A 69 -0.60 0.36 -8.49
N LEU A 70 -0.93 1.38 -7.68
CA LEU A 70 -0.95 2.77 -8.10
C LEU A 70 0.44 3.37 -7.86
N GLU A 71 0.99 4.04 -8.86
CA GLU A 71 2.20 4.84 -8.75
C GLU A 71 1.85 6.20 -8.12
N LEU A 72 2.47 6.48 -6.98
CA LEU A 72 2.25 7.67 -6.17
C LEU A 72 3.59 8.30 -5.82
N PRO A 73 3.76 9.62 -5.96
CA PRO A 73 4.92 10.30 -5.41
C PRO A 73 5.12 9.98 -3.92
N ALA A 74 6.36 9.98 -3.45
CA ALA A 74 6.61 9.87 -2.02
C ALA A 74 5.93 11.02 -1.26
N GLY A 75 5.29 10.72 -0.13
CA GLY A 75 4.56 11.71 0.65
C GLY A 75 3.46 11.16 1.56
N ASP A 76 2.77 12.08 2.21
CA ASP A 76 1.61 11.80 3.06
C ASP A 76 0.32 11.75 2.23
N TYR A 77 -0.47 10.71 2.46
CA TYR A 77 -1.76 10.50 1.84
C TYR A 77 -2.83 10.24 2.89
N GLN A 78 -3.99 10.84 2.71
CA GLN A 78 -5.18 10.51 3.48
C GLN A 78 -6.04 9.52 2.71
N ILE A 79 -6.26 8.34 3.28
CA ILE A 79 -7.10 7.29 2.70
C ILE A 79 -8.39 7.17 3.52
N ALA A 80 -9.52 7.22 2.82
CA ALA A 80 -10.84 7.01 3.40
C ALA A 80 -11.59 5.94 2.61
N VAL A 81 -12.35 5.10 3.29
CA VAL A 81 -13.19 4.07 2.67
C VAL A 81 -14.64 4.34 3.05
N THR A 82 -15.52 4.47 2.08
CA THR A 82 -16.95 4.78 2.28
C THR A 82 -17.83 3.64 1.81
N ALA A 83 -19.15 3.76 2.04
CA ALA A 83 -20.11 2.94 1.30
C ALA A 83 -20.04 3.27 -0.20
N ALA A 84 -20.44 2.31 -1.04
CA ALA A 84 -20.37 2.38 -2.50
C ALA A 84 -21.28 3.42 -3.17
N ASP A 85 -22.25 3.99 -2.43
CA ASP A 85 -23.14 5.04 -2.91
C ASP A 85 -22.75 6.43 -2.37
N ALA A 86 -21.59 6.53 -1.71
CA ALA A 86 -21.12 7.78 -1.16
C ALA A 86 -20.74 8.77 -2.25
N THR A 87 -21.16 10.02 -2.08
CA THR A 87 -20.83 11.10 -3.03
C THR A 87 -19.59 11.91 -2.62
N SER A 88 -19.00 11.59 -1.46
CA SER A 88 -17.79 12.23 -0.94
C SER A 88 -17.13 11.38 0.14
N ALA A 89 -15.86 11.68 0.45
CA ALA A 89 -15.09 11.04 1.52
C ALA A 89 -15.44 11.50 2.96
N ALA A 90 -16.50 12.29 3.16
CA ALA A 90 -16.76 12.96 4.43
C ALA A 90 -17.23 12.03 5.57
N ASP A 91 -17.93 10.94 5.24
CA ASP A 91 -18.51 10.00 6.20
C ASP A 91 -17.99 8.56 5.94
N PRO A 92 -16.70 8.29 6.19
CA PRO A 92 -16.12 6.99 5.92
C PRO A 92 -16.57 5.92 6.91
N VAL A 93 -16.68 4.69 6.40
CA VAL A 93 -16.86 3.48 7.21
C VAL A 93 -15.53 2.96 7.76
N ILE A 94 -14.41 3.31 7.12
CA ILE A 94 -13.05 3.07 7.61
C ILE A 94 -12.20 4.33 7.34
N GLY A 95 -11.56 4.84 8.38
CA GLY A 95 -10.71 6.04 8.30
C GLY A 95 -11.45 7.35 8.60
N PRO A 96 -10.94 8.50 8.13
CA PRO A 96 -9.72 8.63 7.33
C PRO A 96 -8.47 8.16 8.09
N VAL A 97 -7.49 7.64 7.36
CA VAL A 97 -6.19 7.23 7.89
C VAL A 97 -5.10 7.93 7.10
N ASP A 98 -4.15 8.54 7.80
CA ASP A 98 -2.96 9.12 7.19
C ASP A 98 -1.89 8.02 7.00
N VAL A 99 -1.37 7.92 5.78
CA VAL A 99 -0.30 6.98 5.42
C VAL A 99 0.87 7.74 4.80
N GLN A 100 2.07 7.43 5.24
CA GLN A 100 3.30 7.93 4.65
C GLN A 100 3.81 6.88 3.66
N LEU A 101 4.07 7.30 2.43
CA LEU A 101 4.72 6.48 1.41
C LEU A 101 6.15 7.00 1.20
N ASP A 102 7.13 6.12 1.35
CA ASP A 102 8.52 6.43 1.08
C ASP A 102 8.83 6.23 -0.41
N GLU A 103 9.80 6.99 -0.91
CA GLU A 103 10.33 6.86 -2.28
C GLU A 103 10.75 5.42 -2.59
N GLY A 104 10.31 4.91 -3.75
CA GLY A 104 10.52 3.53 -4.19
C GLY A 104 9.89 2.46 -3.29
N GLY A 105 9.11 2.86 -2.29
CA GLY A 105 8.43 1.94 -1.37
C GLY A 105 7.34 1.14 -2.08
N ASN A 106 7.13 -0.10 -1.65
CA ASN A 106 6.08 -0.96 -2.19
C ASN A 106 5.16 -1.34 -1.04
N TYR A 107 3.86 -1.07 -1.16
CA TYR A 107 2.91 -1.17 -0.07
C TYR A 107 1.61 -1.85 -0.48
N THR A 108 0.92 -2.43 0.49
CA THR A 108 -0.47 -2.84 0.35
C THR A 108 -1.28 -2.24 1.48
N ALA A 109 -2.25 -1.38 1.14
CA ALA A 109 -3.31 -1.00 2.05
C ALA A 109 -4.39 -2.08 2.04
N VAL A 110 -4.81 -2.52 3.22
CA VAL A 110 -5.82 -3.57 3.35
C VAL A 110 -6.98 -3.02 4.17
N ALA A 111 -8.18 -2.96 3.58
CA ALA A 111 -9.42 -2.79 4.33
C ALA A 111 -9.85 -4.17 4.84
N HIS A 112 -10.01 -4.36 6.14
CA HIS A 112 -10.32 -5.68 6.72
C HIS A 112 -11.08 -5.59 8.04
N LEU A 113 -11.47 -6.74 8.58
CA LEU A 113 -12.02 -6.81 9.93
C LEU A 113 -10.88 -6.88 10.96
N SER A 114 -10.99 -6.13 12.05
CA SER A 114 -10.17 -6.33 13.24
C SER A 114 -10.43 -7.71 13.86
N ALA A 115 -9.60 -8.16 14.80
CA ALA A 115 -9.81 -9.41 15.52
C ALA A 115 -11.18 -9.49 16.25
N ALA A 116 -11.78 -8.33 16.55
CA ALA A 116 -13.10 -8.21 17.17
C ALA A 116 -14.25 -8.10 16.16
N GLY A 117 -13.97 -8.09 14.84
CA GLY A 117 -14.99 -8.03 13.79
C GLY A 117 -15.39 -6.62 13.35
N ALA A 118 -14.77 -5.56 13.86
CA ALA A 118 -15.03 -4.19 13.38
C ALA A 118 -14.20 -3.88 12.12
N PRO A 119 -14.77 -3.23 11.08
CA PRO A 119 -14.02 -2.76 9.92
C PRO A 119 -12.88 -1.81 10.32
N THR A 120 -11.71 -2.01 9.72
CA THR A 120 -10.49 -1.23 9.96
C THR A 120 -9.59 -1.30 8.71
N ALA A 121 -8.51 -0.51 8.69
CA ALA A 121 -7.47 -0.63 7.67
C ALA A 121 -6.10 -0.85 8.30
N SER A 122 -5.23 -1.53 7.57
CA SER A 122 -3.80 -1.67 7.88
C SER A 122 -2.96 -1.41 6.63
N LEU A 123 -1.81 -0.78 6.81
CA LEU A 123 -0.81 -0.62 5.75
C LEU A 123 0.34 -1.59 5.99
N PHE A 124 0.75 -2.30 4.95
CA PHE A 124 1.90 -3.18 5.00
C PHE A 124 2.94 -2.79 3.96
N GLU A 125 4.21 -2.76 4.35
CA GLU A 125 5.32 -2.68 3.41
C GLU A 125 5.57 -4.07 2.79
N ASN A 126 5.65 -4.12 1.48
CA ASN A 126 5.94 -5.32 0.71
C ASN A 126 7.45 -5.42 0.51
N SER A 127 8.05 -6.44 1.12
CA SER A 127 9.48 -6.67 0.99
C SER A 127 9.87 -7.04 -0.45
N THR A 128 10.52 -6.13 -1.19
CA THR A 128 11.13 -6.36 -2.51
C THR A 128 12.61 -6.79 -2.42
N LYS A 129 13.27 -6.49 -1.30
CA LYS A 129 14.73 -6.68 -1.12
C LYS A 129 15.17 -8.16 -1.17
N GLY A 130 16.31 -8.42 -1.80
CA GLY A 130 17.00 -9.72 -1.73
C GLY A 130 16.31 -10.84 -2.51
N LEU A 131 15.49 -10.47 -3.49
CA LEU A 131 14.74 -11.34 -4.38
C LEU A 131 15.46 -11.52 -5.73
N ARG A 132 16.79 -11.67 -5.69
CA ARG A 132 17.65 -11.68 -6.89
C ARG A 132 18.00 -13.08 -7.42
N ASN A 133 17.32 -14.11 -6.95
CA ASN A 133 17.61 -15.48 -7.37
C ASN A 133 16.32 -16.21 -7.77
N ASP A 134 16.37 -16.89 -8.91
CA ASP A 134 15.28 -17.68 -9.49
C ASP A 134 15.01 -19.00 -8.75
N ARG A 135 15.84 -19.35 -7.76
CA ARG A 135 15.74 -20.61 -7.00
C ARG A 135 14.99 -20.48 -5.68
N LYS A 136 14.81 -19.27 -5.16
CA LYS A 136 14.16 -18.99 -3.88
C LYS A 136 13.26 -17.77 -4.01
N GLY A 137 12.12 -17.84 -3.32
CA GLY A 137 11.20 -16.73 -3.16
C GLY A 137 10.95 -16.44 -1.69
N LYS A 138 10.18 -15.39 -1.45
CA LYS A 138 9.55 -15.13 -0.15
C LYS A 138 8.10 -15.56 -0.21
N LEU A 139 7.62 -16.14 0.89
CA LEU A 139 6.21 -16.30 1.19
C LEU A 139 5.91 -15.42 2.40
N THR A 140 5.13 -14.38 2.20
CA THR A 140 4.60 -13.54 3.28
C THR A 140 3.18 -13.99 3.57
N VAL A 141 2.86 -14.27 4.83
CA VAL A 141 1.49 -14.57 5.25
C VAL A 141 1.00 -13.44 6.14
N ARG A 142 -0.08 -12.78 5.74
CA ARG A 142 -0.75 -11.70 6.48
C ARG A 142 -2.05 -12.22 7.05
N HIS A 143 -2.19 -12.15 8.37
CA HIS A 143 -3.45 -12.47 9.01
C HIS A 143 -4.24 -11.17 9.20
N VAL A 144 -5.31 -10.97 8.43
CA VAL A 144 -6.17 -9.78 8.48
C VAL A 144 -7.66 -10.17 8.69
N ALA A 145 -7.91 -11.38 9.18
CA ALA A 145 -9.25 -11.92 9.43
C ALA A 145 -9.68 -11.68 10.88
N SER A 146 -10.98 -11.50 11.09
CA SER A 146 -11.59 -11.55 12.42
C SER A 146 -11.57 -12.99 12.94
N ALA A 147 -10.46 -13.35 13.57
CA ALA A 147 -10.22 -14.65 14.18
C ALA A 147 -9.21 -14.51 15.34
N PRO A 148 -9.17 -15.48 16.27
CA PRO A 148 -8.04 -15.63 17.20
C PRO A 148 -6.73 -15.91 16.46
N ALA A 149 -5.64 -16.02 17.22
CA ALA A 149 -4.34 -16.41 16.67
C ALA A 149 -4.43 -17.71 15.86
N VAL A 150 -3.69 -17.76 14.74
CA VAL A 150 -3.68 -18.89 13.82
C VAL A 150 -2.29 -19.48 13.64
N ASP A 151 -2.25 -20.76 13.32
CA ASP A 151 -1.07 -21.44 12.82
C ASP A 151 -1.20 -21.60 11.29
N VAL A 152 -0.10 -21.39 10.57
CA VAL A 152 0.00 -21.68 9.14
C VAL A 152 0.67 -23.03 8.98
N LEU A 153 -0.01 -23.95 8.32
CA LEU A 153 0.45 -25.29 8.05
C LEU A 153 1.02 -25.36 6.63
N ALA A 154 2.16 -26.04 6.47
CA ALA A 154 2.68 -26.44 5.17
C ALA A 154 2.79 -27.97 5.13
N ASN A 155 2.14 -28.60 4.15
CA ASN A 155 2.03 -30.05 4.04
C ASN A 155 1.51 -30.72 5.34
N GLY A 156 0.61 -30.04 6.06
CA GLY A 156 0.01 -30.50 7.31
C GLY A 156 0.78 -30.18 8.60
N GLU A 157 2.01 -29.67 8.50
CA GLU A 157 2.86 -29.33 9.66
C GLU A 157 2.88 -27.82 9.91
N PRO A 158 2.81 -27.35 11.18
CA PRO A 158 2.86 -25.93 11.49
C PRO A 158 4.25 -25.34 11.20
N VAL A 159 4.29 -24.31 10.34
CA VAL A 159 5.50 -23.59 9.96
C VAL A 159 5.52 -22.14 10.46
N ILE A 160 4.36 -21.58 10.76
CA ILE A 160 4.18 -20.30 11.48
C ILE A 160 3.19 -20.59 12.59
N GLN A 161 3.49 -20.16 13.81
CA GLN A 161 2.64 -20.41 14.98
C GLN A 161 2.18 -19.10 15.62
N GLY A 162 0.92 -19.06 16.04
CA GLY A 162 0.37 -17.96 16.82
C GLY A 162 0.36 -16.60 16.12
N LEU A 163 0.23 -16.58 14.79
CA LEU A 163 0.11 -15.33 14.03
C LEU A 163 -1.22 -14.66 14.38
N THR A 164 -1.20 -13.39 14.77
CA THR A 164 -2.39 -12.62 15.20
C THR A 164 -2.75 -11.55 14.18
N ASN A 165 -4.02 -11.17 14.05
CA ASN A 165 -4.42 -10.01 13.24
C ASN A 165 -3.95 -8.67 13.88
N PRO A 166 -3.39 -7.71 13.11
CA PRO A 166 -3.15 -7.70 11.66
C PRO A 166 -1.70 -8.07 11.28
N ASN A 167 -0.99 -8.90 12.04
CA ASN A 167 0.44 -9.14 11.84
C ASN A 167 0.73 -10.06 10.64
N GLU A 168 2.00 -10.06 10.24
CA GLU A 168 2.53 -10.91 9.18
C GLU A 168 3.72 -11.77 9.62
N ALA A 169 3.99 -12.82 8.84
CA ALA A 169 5.19 -13.62 8.95
C ALA A 169 5.78 -13.89 7.56
N VAL A 170 7.11 -13.90 7.47
CA VAL A 170 7.83 -14.07 6.19
C VAL A 170 8.70 -15.33 6.24
N LEU A 171 8.54 -16.19 5.25
CA LEU A 171 9.34 -17.40 5.04
C LEU A 171 10.17 -17.25 3.76
N LYS A 172 11.43 -17.69 3.81
CA LYS A 172 12.30 -17.80 2.62
C LYS A 172 12.34 -19.26 2.18
N LEU A 173 11.75 -19.55 1.04
CA LEU A 173 11.53 -20.91 0.56
C LEU A 173 12.21 -21.13 -0.78
N ARG A 174 12.49 -22.40 -1.11
CA ARG A 174 12.84 -22.76 -2.49
C ARG A 174 11.61 -22.53 -3.38
N ALA A 175 11.86 -22.13 -4.62
CA ALA A 175 10.79 -22.00 -5.59
C ALA A 175 10.09 -23.35 -5.80
N GLY A 176 8.77 -23.33 -5.89
CA GLY A 176 7.93 -24.52 -5.99
C GLY A 176 6.54 -24.29 -5.41
N THR A 177 5.69 -25.31 -5.51
CA THR A 177 4.34 -25.29 -4.95
C THR A 177 4.32 -26.03 -3.62
N ILE A 178 3.65 -25.44 -2.63
CA ILE A 178 3.40 -26.04 -1.32
C ILE A 178 1.90 -26.14 -1.07
N SER A 179 1.46 -27.20 -0.39
CA SER A 179 0.09 -27.25 0.13
C SER A 179 0.05 -26.49 1.44
N ALA A 180 -0.67 -25.38 1.49
CA ALA A 180 -0.77 -24.52 2.67
C ALA A 180 -2.18 -24.52 3.24
N ALA A 181 -2.30 -24.45 4.56
CA ALA A 181 -3.57 -24.32 5.25
C ALA A 181 -3.42 -23.38 6.44
N VAL A 182 -4.52 -22.82 6.93
CA VAL A 182 -4.56 -22.03 8.18
C VAL A 182 -5.43 -22.78 9.17
N ALA A 183 -4.95 -22.95 10.40
CA ALA A 183 -5.65 -23.60 11.50
C ALA A 183 -5.68 -22.67 12.71
N ALA A 184 -6.58 -22.93 13.65
CA ALA A 184 -6.53 -22.26 14.96
C ALA A 184 -5.21 -22.61 15.66
N ALA A 185 -4.61 -21.65 16.37
CA ALA A 185 -3.30 -21.84 17.00
C ALA A 185 -3.28 -23.07 17.93
N GLY A 186 -2.24 -23.90 17.78
CA GLY A 186 -2.07 -25.15 18.53
C GLY A 186 -2.89 -26.33 18.01
N THR A 187 -3.53 -26.19 16.85
CA THR A 187 -4.30 -27.26 16.19
C THR A 187 -3.80 -27.49 14.77
N THR A 188 -4.19 -28.62 14.16
CA THR A 188 -3.90 -28.93 12.75
C THR A 188 -5.16 -29.05 11.89
N THR A 189 -6.34 -28.80 12.45
CA THR A 189 -7.60 -28.81 11.71
C THR A 189 -7.75 -27.50 10.93
N PRO A 190 -7.74 -27.53 9.58
CA PRO A 190 -7.81 -26.31 8.80
C PRO A 190 -9.15 -25.59 8.94
N VAL A 191 -9.09 -24.26 9.07
CA VAL A 191 -10.22 -23.35 8.90
C VAL A 191 -10.18 -22.64 7.53
N ILE A 192 -9.01 -22.63 6.90
CA ILE A 192 -8.80 -22.22 5.51
C ILE A 192 -7.91 -23.26 4.83
N GLY A 193 -8.28 -23.67 3.61
CA GLY A 193 -7.52 -24.63 2.83
C GLY A 193 -7.75 -26.11 3.23
N PRO A 194 -6.86 -27.02 2.83
CA PRO A 194 -5.59 -26.76 2.15
C PRO A 194 -5.75 -26.18 0.74
N ALA A 195 -4.80 -25.35 0.31
CA ALA A 195 -4.70 -24.80 -1.03
C ALA A 195 -3.25 -24.86 -1.52
N ASP A 196 -3.08 -25.01 -2.83
CA ASP A 196 -1.76 -25.01 -3.44
C ASP A 196 -1.27 -23.57 -3.64
N ILE A 197 -0.15 -23.24 -2.99
CA ILE A 197 0.49 -21.93 -3.06
C ILE A 197 1.82 -22.06 -3.81
N THR A 198 1.94 -21.34 -4.91
CA THR A 198 3.18 -21.27 -5.69
C THR A 198 4.08 -20.17 -5.14
N VAL A 199 5.28 -20.57 -4.71
CA VAL A 199 6.38 -19.66 -4.40
C VAL A 199 7.27 -19.59 -5.62
N ALA A 200 7.25 -18.48 -6.35
CA ALA A 200 8.13 -18.27 -7.48
C ALA A 200 9.51 -17.80 -7.01
N GLY A 201 10.55 -18.11 -7.80
CA GLY A 201 11.88 -17.57 -7.56
C GLY A 201 11.92 -16.07 -7.83
N GLY A 202 12.63 -15.31 -7.00
CA GLY A 202 12.83 -13.88 -7.22
C GLY A 202 11.60 -13.01 -6.96
N THR A 203 10.57 -13.54 -6.30
CA THR A 203 9.37 -12.79 -5.94
C THR A 203 9.02 -12.96 -4.46
N ASN A 204 8.16 -12.07 -3.97
CA ASN A 204 7.44 -12.21 -2.72
C ASN A 204 5.98 -12.57 -3.03
N THR A 205 5.62 -13.84 -2.83
CA THR A 205 4.22 -14.26 -2.82
C THR A 205 3.62 -13.88 -1.46
N ILE A 206 2.63 -13.00 -1.45
CA ILE A 206 1.94 -12.54 -0.24
C ILE A 206 0.55 -13.17 -0.21
N VAL A 207 0.24 -13.88 0.86
CA VAL A 207 -1.05 -14.54 1.09
C VAL A 207 -1.76 -13.85 2.23
N TYR A 208 -3.02 -13.51 2.02
CA TYR A 208 -3.87 -12.81 2.98
C TYR A 208 -4.98 -13.74 3.45
N ALA A 209 -5.06 -14.00 4.75
CA ALA A 209 -6.25 -14.60 5.37
C ALA A 209 -7.18 -13.49 5.83
N TRP A 210 -8.35 -13.36 5.22
CA TRP A 210 -9.32 -12.28 5.46
C TRP A 210 -10.72 -12.82 5.77
N GLY A 211 -11.65 -11.95 6.15
CA GLY A 211 -13.02 -12.29 6.50
C GLY A 211 -13.23 -12.57 7.99
N SER A 212 -14.30 -13.30 8.34
CA SER A 212 -14.65 -13.61 9.73
C SER A 212 -14.76 -15.12 9.95
N LEU A 213 -14.07 -15.62 10.98
CA LEU A 213 -14.19 -17.02 11.41
C LEU A 213 -15.57 -17.28 11.99
N ALA A 214 -16.07 -16.36 12.83
CA ALA A 214 -17.36 -16.51 13.49
C ALA A 214 -18.53 -16.54 12.50
N ASP A 215 -18.45 -15.76 11.42
CA ASP A 215 -19.50 -15.66 10.41
C ASP A 215 -19.31 -16.64 9.25
N GLY A 216 -18.25 -17.45 9.26
CA GLY A 216 -17.97 -18.44 8.21
C GLY A 216 -17.64 -17.81 6.86
N THR A 217 -17.04 -16.62 6.85
CA THR A 217 -16.74 -15.83 5.65
C THR A 217 -15.24 -15.75 5.35
N LEU A 218 -14.44 -16.64 5.95
CA LEU A 218 -13.00 -16.66 5.72
C LEU A 218 -12.66 -16.87 4.25
N GLY A 219 -11.71 -16.08 3.77
CA GLY A 219 -11.23 -16.11 2.40
C GLY A 219 -9.71 -15.97 2.33
N VAL A 220 -9.19 -16.23 1.13
CA VAL A 220 -7.78 -16.03 0.79
C VAL A 220 -7.67 -15.07 -0.39
N ALA A 221 -6.73 -14.14 -0.31
CA ALA A 221 -6.24 -13.41 -1.47
C ALA A 221 -4.74 -13.65 -1.63
N VAL A 222 -4.24 -13.60 -2.86
CA VAL A 222 -2.82 -13.78 -3.18
C VAL A 222 -2.36 -12.63 -4.04
N GLN A 223 -1.23 -12.05 -3.66
CA GLN A 223 -0.52 -11.02 -4.43
C GLN A 223 0.90 -11.52 -4.70
N VAL A 224 1.43 -11.23 -5.86
CA VAL A 224 2.84 -11.47 -6.18
C VAL A 224 3.49 -10.12 -6.36
N VAL A 225 4.57 -9.88 -5.60
CA VAL A 225 5.39 -8.67 -5.70
C VAL A 225 6.75 -9.09 -6.22
N ASP A 226 7.17 -8.48 -7.32
CA ASP A 226 8.48 -8.75 -7.91
C ASP A 226 9.61 -8.15 -7.05
N GLY A 227 10.79 -8.76 -7.16
CA GLY A 227 12.00 -8.19 -6.59
C GLY A 227 12.40 -6.89 -7.29
N ASP A 228 13.21 -6.09 -6.59
CA ASP A 228 13.92 -4.98 -7.22
C ASP A 228 14.78 -5.54 -8.37
N GLY A 229 14.39 -5.23 -9.61
CA GLY A 229 15.20 -5.51 -10.79
C GLY A 229 16.51 -4.73 -10.68
N SER A 230 17.63 -5.41 -10.76
CA SER A 230 18.95 -4.77 -10.88
C SER A 230 19.22 -4.29 -12.30
#